data_AF-A0A4Z0EKR4-F1
#
_entry.id   AF-A0A4Z0EKR4-F1
#
_cell.length_a   1.000
_cell.length_b   1.000
_cell.length_c   1.000
_cell.angle_alpha   90.00
_cell.angle_beta   90.00
_cell.angle_gamma   90.00
#
_symmetry.space_group_name_H-M   'P 1'
#
loop_
_entity.id
_entity.type
_entity.pdbx_description
1 polymer ?
#
loop_
_entity_poly.entity_id
_entity_poly.type
_entity_poly.pdbx_seq_one_letter_code
_entity_poly.pdbx_strand_id
1 'polypeptide(L)'
;MTIFSTRSYLLAALLGASRLAAGQAAPLQYPSTARSDAWMDSVRRLPLPQQVAAVRARLLADTVLRHPQQYACTTLLSAAQRAAYHQAQQPREQAEAARPVGNLLLYVVDGESLATNYPAPTNAFLQKMAAYPVQRMEFLSGPVATAIYGSRGANGVVILLGSPLKRR
;
A
#
# COMPACT_ATOMS: atom_id res chain seq x y z
N MET A 1 9.43 27.47 62.42
CA MET A 1 8.10 27.41 61.77
C MET A 1 8.27 28.08 60.43
N THR A 2 8.54 27.29 59.40
CA THR A 2 8.95 27.77 58.07
C THR A 2 8.33 26.84 57.04
N ILE A 3 7.47 27.41 56.19
CA ILE A 3 6.60 26.74 55.23
C ILE A 3 7.42 26.47 53.97
N PHE A 4 7.62 25.20 53.60
CA PHE A 4 8.24 24.84 52.31
C PHE A 4 7.17 24.74 51.21
N SER A 5 7.33 25.60 50.22
CA SER A 5 6.48 25.79 49.05
C SER A 5 6.60 24.63 48.05
N THR A 6 5.50 23.93 47.82
CA THR A 6 5.35 22.79 46.88
C THR A 6 5.11 23.20 45.43
N ARG A 7 5.49 24.43 45.01
CA ARG A 7 5.14 24.95 43.66
C ARG A 7 6.23 24.83 42.59
N SER A 8 7.44 24.38 42.90
CA SER A 8 8.54 24.40 41.92
C SER A 8 8.79 23.09 41.16
N TYR A 9 8.07 22.00 41.46
CA TYR A 9 8.30 20.70 40.80
C TYR A 9 7.50 20.49 39.51
N LEU A 10 6.51 21.34 39.23
CA LEU A 10 5.64 21.17 38.05
C LEU A 10 6.23 21.77 36.76
N LEU A 11 7.14 22.75 36.84
CA LEU A 11 7.79 23.32 35.65
C LEU A 11 8.98 22.51 35.14
N ALA A 12 9.68 21.77 35.99
CA ALA A 12 10.79 20.91 35.56
C ALA A 12 10.30 19.65 34.81
N ALA A 13 9.09 19.17 35.11
CA ALA A 13 8.49 18.03 34.41
C ALA A 13 8.03 18.38 32.98
N LEU A 14 7.68 19.65 32.71
CA LEU A 14 7.20 20.08 31.39
C LEU A 14 8.31 20.44 30.39
N LEU A 15 9.55 20.64 30.85
CA LEU A 15 10.71 20.90 29.99
C LEU A 15 11.54 19.64 29.68
N GLY A 16 11.32 18.54 30.42
CA GLY A 16 11.97 17.25 30.18
C GLY A 16 11.25 16.37 29.13
N ALA A 17 9.97 16.61 28.87
CA ALA A 17 9.18 15.83 27.91
C ALA A 17 9.34 16.29 26.45
N SER A 18 9.95 17.46 26.20
CA SER A 18 10.06 18.06 24.86
C SER A 18 11.23 17.50 24.03
N ARG A 19 12.01 16.55 24.56
CA ARG A 19 13.23 16.04 23.90
C ARG A 19 13.18 14.57 23.48
N LEU A 20 12.04 13.89 23.65
CA LEU A 20 11.81 12.57 23.07
C LEU A 20 10.73 12.68 22.01
N ALA A 21 11.10 12.32 20.78
CA ALA A 21 10.25 12.28 19.59
C ALA A 21 10.10 13.58 18.77
N ALA A 22 11.15 14.41 18.70
CA ALA A 22 11.63 14.82 17.37
C ALA A 22 12.43 13.64 16.76
N GLY A 23 11.78 12.48 16.68
CA GLY A 23 12.28 11.39 15.88
C GLY A 23 12.17 11.90 14.46
N GLN A 24 13.32 12.15 13.84
CA GLN A 24 13.46 12.29 12.41
C GLN A 24 12.43 11.33 11.79
N ALA A 25 11.46 11.88 11.05
CA ALA A 25 10.61 11.05 10.22
C ALA A 25 11.58 10.34 9.28
N ALA A 26 12.01 9.14 9.68
CA ALA A 26 12.82 8.29 8.85
C ALA A 26 12.04 8.25 7.53
N PRO A 27 12.67 8.60 6.39
CA PRO A 27 11.98 8.54 5.12
C PRO A 27 11.33 7.17 5.07
N LEU A 28 10.02 7.10 4.84
CA LEU A 28 9.28 5.85 4.75
C LEU A 28 10.07 4.94 3.80
N GLN A 29 10.85 4.01 4.34
CA GLN A 29 11.71 3.15 3.55
C GLN A 29 10.84 2.02 3.06
N TYR A 30 10.20 2.27 1.92
CA TYR A 30 9.35 1.30 1.27
C TYR A 30 10.16 0.04 0.92
N PRO A 31 9.57 -1.15 1.13
CA PRO A 31 10.32 -2.39 1.09
C PRO A 31 10.84 -2.68 -0.32
N SER A 32 12.07 -3.19 -0.43
CA SER A 32 12.56 -3.85 -1.63
C SER A 32 11.72 -5.10 -1.96
N THR A 33 11.89 -5.68 -3.15
CA THR A 33 11.26 -6.98 -3.51
C THR A 33 11.60 -8.06 -2.47
N ALA A 34 12.86 -8.20 -2.08
CA ALA A 34 13.29 -9.12 -1.03
C ALA A 34 12.62 -8.84 0.33
N ARG A 35 12.34 -7.56 0.66
CA ARG A 35 11.62 -7.19 1.88
C ARG A 35 10.11 -7.46 1.76
N SER A 36 9.54 -7.46 0.55
CA SER A 36 8.16 -7.86 0.30
C SER A 36 7.97 -9.37 0.42
N ASP A 37 8.93 -10.17 -0.06
CA ASP A 37 8.94 -11.63 0.13
C ASP A 37 9.05 -12.00 1.61
N ALA A 38 10.01 -11.42 2.33
CA ALA A 38 10.18 -11.65 3.76
C ALA A 38 8.92 -11.24 4.56
N TRP A 39 8.26 -10.14 4.16
CA TRP A 39 7.00 -9.73 4.75
C TRP A 39 5.89 -10.77 4.49
N MET A 40 5.72 -11.24 3.25
CA MET A 40 4.72 -12.26 2.92
C MET A 40 4.96 -13.57 3.69
N ASP A 41 6.21 -14.02 3.80
CA ASP A 41 6.58 -15.21 4.58
C ASP A 41 6.28 -15.03 6.07
N SER A 42 6.50 -13.82 6.61
CA SER A 42 6.12 -13.51 8.00
C SER A 42 4.61 -13.58 8.20
N VAL A 43 3.83 -13.02 7.27
CA VAL A 43 2.38 -12.96 7.35
C VAL A 43 1.77 -14.35 7.19
N ARG A 44 2.27 -15.17 6.25
CA ARG A 44 1.76 -16.53 5.98
C ARG A 44 1.73 -17.42 7.24
N ARG A 45 2.61 -17.16 8.21
CA ARG A 45 2.70 -17.92 9.47
C ARG A 45 1.73 -17.46 10.56
N LEU A 46 1.04 -16.33 10.36
CA LEU A 46 0.08 -15.81 11.32
C LEU A 46 -1.28 -16.53 11.22
N PRO A 47 -2.11 -16.54 12.27
CA PRO A 47 -3.52 -16.92 12.17
C PRO A 47 -4.28 -16.04 11.19
N LEU A 48 -5.28 -16.59 10.50
CA LEU A 48 -6.02 -15.88 9.44
C LEU A 48 -6.50 -14.46 9.82
N PRO A 49 -7.09 -14.19 11.01
CA PRO A 49 -7.49 -12.83 11.37
C PRO A 49 -6.33 -11.83 11.39
N GLN A 50 -5.15 -12.27 11.84
CA GLN A 50 -3.94 -11.45 11.90
C GLN A 50 -3.35 -11.26 10.50
N GLN A 51 -3.44 -12.28 9.64
CA GLN A 51 -3.07 -12.13 8.24
C GLN A 51 -3.93 -11.06 7.56
N VAL A 52 -5.25 -11.08 7.78
CA VAL A 52 -6.18 -10.11 7.17
C VAL A 52 -5.86 -8.71 7.64
N ALA A 53 -5.59 -8.53 8.93
CA ALA A 53 -5.18 -7.24 9.48
C ALA A 53 -3.86 -6.74 8.86
N ALA A 54 -2.86 -7.61 8.74
CA ALA A 54 -1.57 -7.25 8.14
C ALA A 54 -1.70 -6.88 6.65
N VAL A 55 -2.47 -7.66 5.89
CA VAL A 55 -2.74 -7.39 4.47
C VAL A 55 -3.49 -6.08 4.29
N ARG A 56 -4.51 -5.79 5.11
CA ARG A 56 -5.22 -4.50 5.07
C ARG A 56 -4.31 -3.32 5.40
N ALA A 57 -3.43 -3.45 6.39
CA ALA A 57 -2.47 -2.43 6.74
C ALA A 57 -1.46 -2.17 5.61
N ARG A 58 -0.94 -3.25 5.00
CA ARG A 58 -0.03 -3.13 3.85
C ARG A 58 -0.72 -2.53 2.64
N LEU A 59 -1.96 -2.95 2.36
CA LEU A 59 -2.78 -2.42 1.28
C LEU A 59 -2.94 -0.91 1.44
N LEU A 60 -3.32 -0.43 2.62
CA LEU A 60 -3.42 1.01 2.93
C LEU A 60 -2.10 1.75 2.67
N ALA A 61 -0.96 1.20 3.09
CA ALA A 61 0.34 1.79 2.83
C ALA A 61 0.69 1.82 1.32
N ASP A 62 0.32 0.78 0.58
CA ASP A 62 0.53 0.72 -0.87
C ASP A 62 -0.30 1.79 -1.60
N THR A 63 -1.42 2.27 -1.04
CA THR A 63 -2.21 3.34 -1.66
C THR A 63 -1.58 4.73 -1.65
N VAL A 64 -0.49 4.95 -0.91
CA VAL A 64 0.25 6.22 -0.97
C VAL A 64 1.39 6.18 -2.00
N LEU A 65 1.79 4.99 -2.41
CA LEU A 65 2.90 4.76 -3.33
C LEU A 65 2.55 5.06 -4.77
N ARG A 66 3.55 5.52 -5.52
CA ARG A 66 3.47 5.71 -6.95
C ARG A 66 3.06 4.40 -7.63
N HIS A 67 2.08 4.48 -8.50
CA HIS A 67 1.65 3.33 -9.29
C HIS A 67 2.51 3.17 -10.54
N PRO A 68 2.89 1.94 -10.91
CA PRO A 68 3.50 1.69 -12.21
C PRO A 68 2.50 2.11 -13.28
N GLN A 69 2.89 3.09 -14.09
CA GLN A 69 2.04 3.57 -15.16
C GLN A 69 1.82 2.47 -16.19
N GLN A 70 0.56 2.15 -16.42
CA GLN A 70 0.15 1.30 -17.52
C GLN A 70 -0.02 2.18 -18.75
N TYR A 71 1.04 2.31 -19.54
CA TYR A 71 0.92 2.93 -20.86
C TYR A 71 0.07 2.02 -21.75
N ALA A 72 -0.90 2.62 -22.43
CA ALA A 72 -1.57 1.93 -23.53
C ALA A 72 -0.55 1.67 -24.65
N CYS A 73 -0.71 0.57 -25.38
CA CYS A 73 0.08 0.37 -26.59
C CYS A 73 -0.30 1.46 -27.61
N THR A 74 0.62 2.38 -27.89
CA THR A 74 0.39 3.51 -28.80
C THR A 74 0.94 3.27 -30.21
N THR A 75 1.38 2.05 -30.52
CA THR A 75 2.05 1.72 -31.80
C THR A 75 1.14 1.92 -33.01
N LEU A 76 -0.17 1.77 -32.86
CA LEU A 76 -1.16 1.97 -33.92
C LEU A 76 -1.65 3.43 -34.05
N LEU A 77 -1.20 4.33 -33.16
CA LEU A 77 -1.58 5.73 -33.18
C LEU A 77 -0.68 6.52 -34.15
N SER A 78 -1.28 7.38 -34.96
CA SER A 78 -0.56 8.41 -35.72
C SER A 78 0.26 9.31 -34.79
N ALA A 79 1.23 10.04 -35.35
CA ALA A 79 2.05 10.97 -34.56
C ALA A 79 1.19 12.01 -33.79
N ALA A 80 0.15 12.55 -34.43
CA ALA A 80 -0.77 13.50 -33.80
C ALA A 80 -1.57 12.85 -32.66
N GLN A 81 -2.06 11.62 -32.86
CA GLN A 81 -2.78 10.88 -31.82
C GLN A 81 -1.88 10.51 -30.64
N ARG A 82 -0.61 10.17 -30.88
CA ARG A 82 0.37 9.94 -29.80
C ARG A 82 0.61 11.22 -29.00
N ALA A 83 0.81 12.35 -29.67
CA ALA A 83 1.00 13.63 -29.00
C ALA A 83 -0.21 14.00 -28.13
N ALA A 84 -1.43 13.85 -28.66
CA ALA A 84 -2.67 14.08 -27.90
C ALA A 84 -2.81 13.12 -26.71
N TYR A 85 -2.48 11.84 -26.90
CA TYR A 85 -2.48 10.85 -25.80
C TYR A 85 -1.51 11.26 -24.69
N HIS A 86 -0.26 11.60 -25.04
CA HIS A 86 0.73 12.01 -24.05
C HIS A 86 0.33 13.30 -23.33
N GLN A 87 -0.16 14.32 -24.06
CA GLN A 87 -0.69 15.54 -23.44
C GLN A 87 -1.85 15.26 -22.48
N ALA A 88 -2.75 14.33 -22.83
CA ALA A 88 -3.84 13.93 -21.96
C ALA A 88 -3.37 13.16 -20.70
N GLN A 89 -2.24 12.44 -20.77
CA GLN A 89 -1.66 11.74 -19.61
C GLN A 89 -0.78 12.63 -18.72
N GLN A 90 -0.26 13.76 -19.22
CA GLN A 90 0.67 14.62 -18.48
C GLN A 90 0.21 15.03 -17.06
N PRO A 91 -1.04 15.47 -16.83
CA PRO A 91 -1.47 15.83 -15.48
C PRO A 91 -1.41 14.64 -14.50
N ARG A 92 -1.72 13.44 -15.00
CA ARG A 92 -1.66 12.20 -14.22
C ARG A 92 -0.21 11.78 -13.96
N GLU A 93 0.65 11.90 -14.95
CA GLU A 93 2.09 11.66 -14.82
C GLU A 93 2.72 12.58 -13.77
N GLN A 94 2.37 13.86 -13.78
CA GLN A 94 2.85 14.83 -12.79
C GLN A 94 2.33 14.51 -11.38
N ALA A 95 1.04 14.16 -11.24
CA ALA A 95 0.47 13.75 -9.96
C ALA A 95 1.14 12.48 -9.40
N GLU A 96 1.42 11.48 -10.23
CA GLU A 96 2.14 10.26 -9.83
C GLU A 96 3.63 10.51 -9.53
N ALA A 97 4.26 11.44 -10.26
CA ALA A 97 5.65 11.83 -10.03
C ALA A 97 5.87 12.49 -8.66
N ALA A 98 4.84 13.14 -8.08
CA ALA A 98 4.89 13.67 -6.73
C ALA A 98 4.83 12.57 -5.64
N ARG A 99 4.42 11.35 -5.99
CA ARG A 99 4.25 10.25 -5.03
C ARG A 99 5.56 9.51 -4.76
N PRO A 100 5.75 8.98 -3.54
CA PRO A 100 6.92 8.18 -3.20
C PRO A 100 7.01 6.93 -4.07
N VAL A 101 8.24 6.55 -4.45
CA VAL A 101 8.50 5.30 -5.16
C VAL A 101 8.53 4.15 -4.14
N GLY A 102 7.96 3.00 -4.52
CA GLY A 102 7.99 1.79 -3.70
C GLY A 102 7.54 0.57 -4.47
N ASN A 103 7.65 -0.59 -3.84
CA ASN A 103 7.25 -1.87 -4.41
C ASN A 103 5.83 -2.22 -3.95
N LEU A 104 4.89 -2.05 -4.88
CA LEU A 104 3.49 -2.42 -4.70
C LEU A 104 3.33 -3.92 -4.81
N LEU A 105 2.57 -4.52 -3.88
CA LEU A 105 2.05 -5.86 -4.08
C LEU A 105 0.89 -5.83 -5.07
N LEU A 106 0.72 -6.90 -5.83
CA LEU A 106 -0.51 -7.14 -6.55
C LEU A 106 -1.53 -7.80 -5.62
N TYR A 107 -2.74 -7.27 -5.57
CA TYR A 107 -3.83 -7.85 -4.80
C TYR A 107 -4.86 -8.47 -5.75
N VAL A 108 -5.30 -9.69 -5.45
CA VAL A 108 -6.30 -10.41 -6.24
C VAL A 108 -7.41 -10.84 -5.29
N VAL A 109 -8.67 -10.47 -5.57
CA VAL A 109 -9.81 -10.87 -4.74
C VAL A 109 -10.76 -11.68 -5.61
N ASP A 110 -11.00 -12.94 -5.25
CA ASP A 110 -11.84 -13.88 -6.03
C ASP A 110 -11.50 -13.91 -7.52
N GLY A 111 -10.21 -13.89 -7.85
CA GLY A 111 -9.71 -13.89 -9.23
C GLY A 111 -9.68 -12.53 -9.92
N GLU A 112 -10.30 -11.50 -9.34
CA GLU A 112 -10.23 -10.13 -9.85
C GLU A 112 -8.93 -9.47 -9.38
N SER A 113 -8.05 -9.15 -10.34
CA SER A 113 -6.87 -8.33 -10.09
C SER A 113 -7.31 -6.92 -9.72
N LEU A 114 -6.92 -6.52 -8.52
CA LEU A 114 -7.07 -5.16 -8.06
C LEU A 114 -5.91 -4.37 -8.63
N ALA A 115 -6.11 -3.90 -9.85
CA ALA A 115 -5.27 -2.87 -10.37
C ALA A 115 -5.46 -1.67 -9.44
N THR A 116 -4.38 -1.27 -8.76
CA THR A 116 -4.31 -0.05 -7.95
C THR A 116 -4.35 1.17 -8.88
N ASN A 117 -5.40 1.24 -9.68
CA ASN A 117 -5.59 2.21 -10.74
C ASN A 117 -6.01 3.53 -10.10
N TYR A 118 -5.03 4.37 -9.84
CA TYR A 118 -5.27 5.79 -9.64
C TYR A 118 -5.78 6.44 -10.95
N PRO A 119 -6.77 7.36 -10.94
CA PRO A 119 -7.49 7.91 -9.79
C PRO A 119 -8.99 7.53 -9.80
N ALA A 120 -9.41 6.42 -9.17
CA ALA A 120 -10.79 6.23 -8.69
C ALA A 120 -10.94 5.00 -7.78
N PRO A 121 -11.83 5.07 -6.79
CA PRO A 121 -11.54 5.51 -5.45
C PRO A 121 -10.87 4.38 -4.68
N THR A 122 -9.61 4.59 -4.31
CA THR A 122 -8.95 3.91 -3.21
C THR A 122 -9.92 3.71 -2.04
N ASN A 123 -10.78 4.69 -1.75
CA ASN A 123 -11.81 4.63 -0.71
C ASN A 123 -12.90 3.56 -0.93
N ALA A 124 -13.54 3.44 -2.10
CA ALA A 124 -14.59 2.42 -2.28
C ALA A 124 -14.01 1.01 -2.24
N PHE A 125 -12.77 0.87 -2.71
CA PHE A 125 -12.06 -0.39 -2.66
C PHE A 125 -11.60 -0.75 -1.23
N LEU A 126 -11.05 0.20 -0.48
CA LEU A 126 -10.75 0.04 0.95
C LEU A 126 -12.01 -0.28 1.75
N GLN A 127 -13.15 0.35 1.42
CA GLN A 127 -14.45 0.04 2.00
C GLN A 127 -14.91 -1.39 1.67
N LYS A 128 -14.79 -1.82 0.41
CA LYS A 128 -15.06 -3.22 0.00
C LYS A 128 -14.19 -4.19 0.80
N MET A 129 -12.89 -3.93 0.91
CA MET A 129 -11.95 -4.78 1.64
C MET A 129 -12.16 -4.79 3.15
N ALA A 130 -12.63 -3.69 3.74
CA ALA A 130 -12.96 -3.61 5.17
C ALA A 130 -14.10 -4.58 5.55
N ALA A 131 -15.08 -4.73 4.66
CA ALA A 131 -16.24 -5.60 4.87
C ALA A 131 -16.11 -7.00 4.25
N TYR A 132 -15.10 -7.23 3.40
CA TYR A 132 -14.95 -8.48 2.66
C TYR A 132 -14.61 -9.66 3.60
N PRO A 133 -15.41 -10.76 3.60
CA PRO A 133 -15.21 -11.90 4.48
C PRO A 133 -14.16 -12.85 3.91
N VAL A 134 -12.89 -12.56 4.18
CA VAL A 134 -11.75 -13.41 3.79
C VAL A 134 -11.82 -14.74 4.52
N GLN A 135 -11.80 -15.85 3.77
CA GLN A 135 -11.77 -17.21 4.29
C GLN A 135 -10.40 -17.87 4.11
N ARG A 136 -9.67 -17.48 3.07
CA ARG A 136 -8.35 -17.98 2.75
C ARG A 136 -7.52 -16.89 2.10
N MET A 137 -6.22 -16.95 2.32
CA MET A 137 -5.25 -16.16 1.58
C MET A 137 -4.11 -17.01 1.05
N GLU A 138 -3.60 -16.59 -0.09
CA GLU A 138 -2.41 -17.15 -0.70
C GLU A 138 -1.42 -16.04 -0.99
N PHE A 139 -0.14 -16.37 -0.87
CA PHE A 139 0.95 -15.44 -1.10
C PHE A 139 1.86 -16.06 -2.14
N LEU A 140 2.02 -15.39 -3.29
CA LEU A 140 2.93 -15.80 -4.34
C LEU A 140 4.10 -14.82 -4.39
N SER A 141 5.31 -15.36 -4.41
CA SER A 141 6.56 -14.60 -4.49
C SER A 141 7.42 -15.07 -5.67
N GLY A 142 8.37 -14.22 -6.07
CA GLY A 142 9.42 -14.56 -7.01
C GLY A 142 8.94 -15.09 -8.38
N PRO A 143 9.57 -16.17 -8.90
CA PRO A 143 9.26 -16.70 -10.24
C PRO A 143 7.82 -17.17 -10.43
N VAL A 144 7.18 -17.71 -9.39
CA VAL A 144 5.80 -18.22 -9.49
C VAL A 144 4.81 -17.07 -9.68
N ALA A 145 4.99 -15.99 -8.92
CA ALA A 145 4.16 -14.79 -9.04
C ALA A 145 4.25 -14.16 -10.43
N THR A 146 5.48 -14.05 -10.96
CA THR A 146 5.73 -13.46 -12.28
C THR A 146 5.30 -14.37 -13.43
N ALA A 147 5.37 -15.69 -13.27
CA ALA A 147 4.88 -16.64 -14.28
C ALA A 147 3.35 -16.50 -14.50
N ILE A 148 2.59 -16.22 -13.45
CA ILE A 148 1.12 -16.12 -13.54
C ILE A 148 0.67 -14.69 -13.85
N TYR A 149 1.26 -13.69 -13.20
CA TYR A 149 0.78 -12.29 -13.26
C TYR A 149 1.69 -11.34 -14.05
N GLY A 150 2.76 -11.86 -14.66
CA GLY A 150 3.74 -11.09 -15.41
C GLY A 150 4.50 -10.08 -14.54
N SER A 151 4.87 -8.95 -15.14
CA SER A 151 5.60 -7.87 -14.44
C SER A 151 4.85 -7.30 -13.23
N ARG A 152 3.51 -7.41 -13.20
CA ARG A 152 2.69 -6.97 -12.06
C ARG A 152 2.91 -7.83 -10.81
N GLY A 153 3.32 -9.08 -10.97
CA GLY A 153 3.64 -9.99 -9.87
C GLY A 153 5.09 -9.90 -9.38
N ALA A 154 5.93 -9.04 -9.95
CA ALA A 154 7.36 -9.00 -9.67
C ALA A 154 7.70 -8.69 -8.20
N ASN A 155 6.82 -7.98 -7.50
CA ASN A 155 6.98 -7.63 -6.09
C ASN A 155 6.23 -8.56 -5.14
N GLY A 156 5.51 -9.56 -5.67
CA GLY A 156 4.64 -10.44 -4.92
C GLY A 156 3.16 -10.22 -5.20
N VAL A 157 2.37 -11.27 -4.96
CA VAL A 157 0.92 -11.29 -5.16
C VAL A 157 0.25 -11.82 -3.90
N VAL A 158 -0.76 -11.11 -3.42
CA VAL A 158 -1.65 -11.54 -2.35
C VAL A 158 -3.01 -11.87 -2.95
N ILE A 159 -3.39 -13.14 -2.86
CA ILE A 159 -4.69 -13.63 -3.31
C ILE A 159 -5.59 -13.77 -2.09
N LEU A 160 -6.72 -13.09 -2.11
CA LEU A 160 -7.76 -13.17 -1.10
C LEU A 160 -8.95 -13.94 -1.68
N LEU A 161 -9.36 -14.97 -0.96
CA LEU A 161 -10.49 -15.82 -1.32
C LEU A 161 -11.53 -15.74 -0.21
N GLY A 162 -12.77 -15.50 -0.60
CA GLY A 162 -13.90 -15.37 0.30
C GLY A 162 -15.11 -16.08 -0.28
N SER A 163 -16.19 -16.10 0.50
CA SER A 163 -17.48 -16.47 -0.07
C SER A 163 -18.06 -15.27 -0.82
N PRO A 164 -18.64 -15.45 -2.01
CA PRO A 164 -19.35 -14.38 -2.68
C PRO A 164 -20.40 -13.81 -1.72
N LEU A 165 -20.48 -12.47 -1.65
CA LEU A 165 -21.58 -11.81 -0.96
C LEU A 165 -22.88 -12.38 -1.52
N LYS A 166 -23.69 -13.06 -0.69
CA LYS A 166 -25.06 -13.44 -1.07
C LYS A 166 -25.74 -12.14 -1.51
N ARG A 167 -25.98 -11.98 -2.81
CA ARG A 167 -26.84 -10.91 -3.33
C ARG A 167 -28.20 -11.12 -2.66
N ARG A 168 -28.56 -10.22 -1.76
CA ARG A 168 -29.92 -10.10 -1.23
C ARG A 168 -30.77 -9.38 -2.27
#